data_AF-A0A1F6VJS7-F1
#
_entry.id   AF-A0A1F6VJS7-F1
#
_cell.length_a   1.000
_cell.length_b   1.000
_cell.length_c   1.000
_cell.angle_alpha   90.00
_cell.angle_beta   90.00
_cell.angle_gamma   90.00
#
_symmetry.space_group_name_H-M   'P 1'
#
loop_
_entity.id
_entity.type
_entity.pdbx_description
1 polymer ?
#
loop_
_entity_poly.entity_id
_entity_poly.type
_entity_poly.pdbx_seq_one_letter_code
_entity_poly.pdbx_strand_id
1 'polypeptide(L)'
;MKAKWKPWKPGSSKREFSWTVEFYYFIKEQLISLLGFREKTIREFINEYERLGYKAPRPIKGREKAFVFTANGLTVIVYTTFDEKNWCWREKGTDQMWVIIVKGDLLKFSNPIKRTKYCHEYLIDYAAINKKRILNRPLCPKCHDDMEIKIRSHRHEVNGKICKTYSYYWGCPNKKNRHPNGRFSKSWDYGLSDKAKNFVRTKRKSRERYRRKQKMEGKPFGRARERRKLWKITRPENIKK
;
A
#
# COMPACT_ATOMS: atom_id res chain seq x y z
N MET A 1 -7.71 13.97 -26.24
CA MET A 1 -8.63 14.50 -25.19
C MET A 1 -8.21 13.94 -23.83
N LYS A 2 -7.93 14.78 -22.82
CA LYS A 2 -7.61 14.33 -21.45
C LYS A 2 -8.91 14.23 -20.64
N ALA A 3 -9.36 13.02 -20.31
CA ALA A 3 -10.52 12.83 -19.44
C ALA A 3 -10.28 13.53 -18.09
N LYS A 4 -11.05 14.58 -17.79
CA LYS A 4 -11.02 15.26 -16.49
C LYS A 4 -11.65 14.31 -15.46
N TRP A 5 -10.81 13.67 -14.65
CA TRP A 5 -11.24 12.88 -13.49
C TRP A 5 -12.14 13.73 -12.60
N LYS A 6 -13.45 13.44 -12.59
CA LYS A 6 -14.39 13.97 -11.60
C LYS A 6 -14.45 12.98 -10.44
N PRO A 7 -13.93 13.34 -9.26
CA PRO A 7 -14.03 12.51 -8.08
C PRO A 7 -15.50 12.34 -7.69
N TRP A 8 -15.88 11.11 -7.39
CA TRP A 8 -17.17 10.80 -6.78
C TRP A 8 -17.38 11.67 -5.53
N LYS A 9 -18.57 12.29 -5.41
CA LYS A 9 -18.95 13.09 -4.25
C LYS A 9 -19.57 12.16 -3.20
N PRO A 10 -18.97 12.02 -2.00
CA PRO A 10 -19.63 11.29 -0.92
C PRO A 10 -20.87 12.08 -0.50
N GLY A 11 -22.06 11.59 -0.87
CA GLY A 11 -23.33 12.22 -0.49
C GLY A 11 -24.53 11.94 -1.37
N SER A 12 -24.35 11.50 -2.63
CA SER A 12 -25.48 11.25 -3.53
C SER A 12 -25.73 9.74 -3.68
N SER A 13 -26.86 9.28 -3.14
CA SER A 13 -27.41 7.92 -3.12
C SER A 13 -26.86 6.98 -2.03
N LYS A 14 -27.76 6.57 -1.13
CA LYS A 14 -27.66 5.35 -0.33
C LYS A 14 -27.78 4.14 -1.27
N ARG A 15 -26.82 3.94 -2.19
CA ARG A 15 -26.75 2.64 -2.88
C ARG A 15 -26.32 1.61 -1.85
N GLU A 16 -27.21 0.67 -1.56
CA GLU A 16 -26.79 -0.56 -0.88
C GLU A 16 -25.71 -1.20 -1.74
N PHE A 17 -24.54 -1.35 -1.12
CA PHE A 17 -23.35 -1.76 -1.83
C PHE A 17 -23.23 -3.28 -1.73
N SER A 18 -23.67 -3.98 -2.77
CA SER A 18 -23.55 -5.43 -2.87
C SER A 18 -22.16 -5.80 -3.41
N TRP A 19 -21.56 -6.82 -2.80
CA TRP A 19 -20.27 -7.37 -3.22
C TRP A 19 -20.50 -8.34 -4.38
N THR A 20 -20.79 -7.81 -5.57
CA THR A 20 -21.12 -8.59 -6.77
C THR A 20 -19.96 -8.65 -7.75
N VAL A 21 -20.12 -9.44 -8.81
CA VAL A 21 -19.14 -9.56 -9.89
C VAL A 21 -19.03 -8.24 -10.68
N GLU A 22 -20.15 -7.57 -10.94
CA GLU A 22 -20.19 -6.24 -11.57
C GLU A 22 -19.37 -5.24 -10.75
N PHE A 23 -19.39 -5.40 -9.43
CA PHE A 23 -18.61 -4.55 -8.55
C PHE A 23 -17.08 -4.79 -8.70
N TYR A 24 -16.66 -6.02 -8.97
CA TYR A 24 -15.28 -6.30 -9.35
C TYR A 24 -14.91 -5.62 -10.67
N TYR A 25 -15.78 -5.72 -11.69
CA TYR A 25 -15.56 -5.05 -12.97
C TYR A 25 -15.47 -3.54 -12.84
N PHE A 26 -16.28 -2.92 -11.98
CA PHE A 26 -16.14 -1.50 -11.66
C PHE A 26 -14.75 -1.16 -11.13
N ILE A 27 -14.24 -1.90 -10.13
CA ILE A 27 -12.88 -1.66 -9.61
C ILE A 27 -11.84 -1.86 -10.71
N LYS A 28 -11.96 -2.93 -11.51
CA LYS A 28 -11.07 -3.24 -12.62
C LYS A 28 -11.02 -2.09 -13.63
N GLU A 29 -12.17 -1.57 -14.05
CA GLU A 29 -12.29 -0.42 -14.97
C GLU A 29 -11.60 0.83 -14.40
N GLN A 30 -11.82 1.14 -13.11
CA GLN A 30 -11.17 2.28 -12.45
C GLN A 30 -9.65 2.12 -12.40
N LEU A 31 -9.15 0.92 -12.12
CA LEU A 31 -7.71 0.66 -12.04
C LEU A 31 -7.05 0.67 -13.42
N ILE A 32 -7.65 0.02 -14.41
CA ILE A 32 -7.08 -0.12 -15.76
C ILE A 32 -7.29 1.15 -16.56
N SER A 33 -8.54 1.49 -16.88
CA SER A 33 -8.87 2.55 -17.84
C SER A 33 -8.49 3.94 -17.33
N LEU A 34 -8.71 4.22 -16.04
CA LEU A 34 -8.44 5.55 -15.48
C LEU A 34 -7.05 5.69 -14.87
N LEU A 35 -6.57 4.66 -14.18
CA LEU A 35 -5.29 4.72 -13.49
C LEU A 35 -4.16 4.01 -14.24
N GLY A 36 -4.40 3.42 -15.40
CA GLY A 36 -3.37 2.80 -16.25
C GLY A 36 -2.64 1.63 -15.59
N PHE A 37 -3.26 0.96 -14.62
CA PHE A 37 -2.75 -0.30 -14.11
C PHE A 37 -3.02 -1.39 -15.14
N ARG A 38 -2.24 -2.47 -15.10
CA ARG A 38 -2.57 -3.71 -15.81
C ARG A 38 -2.95 -4.80 -14.82
N GLU A 39 -3.77 -5.74 -15.26
CA GLU A 39 -4.04 -6.93 -14.47
C GLU A 39 -2.78 -7.82 -14.40
N LYS A 40 -2.53 -8.40 -13.24
CA LYS A 40 -1.41 -9.32 -13.03
C LYS A 40 -1.78 -10.70 -13.56
N THR A 41 -0.94 -11.25 -14.44
CA THR A 41 -1.22 -12.54 -15.08
C THR A 41 -1.01 -13.71 -14.12
N ILE A 42 -1.50 -14.89 -14.51
CA ILE A 42 -1.27 -16.16 -13.76
C ILE A 42 0.21 -16.47 -13.69
N ARG A 43 0.87 -16.42 -14.83
CA ARG A 43 2.29 -16.69 -14.95
C ARG A 43 3.13 -15.77 -14.08
N GLU A 44 2.83 -14.47 -14.01
CA GLU A 44 3.53 -13.54 -13.13
C GLU A 44 3.31 -13.85 -11.65
N PHE A 45 2.09 -14.22 -11.27
CA PHE A 45 1.79 -14.60 -9.89
C PHE A 45 2.58 -15.87 -9.50
N ILE A 46 2.51 -16.91 -10.33
CA ILE A 46 3.22 -18.19 -10.12
C ILE A 46 4.72 -17.95 -10.06
N ASN A 47 5.29 -17.28 -11.07
CA ASN A 47 6.72 -17.00 -11.12
C ASN A 47 7.21 -16.22 -9.90
N GLU A 48 6.45 -15.25 -9.40
CA GLU A 48 6.85 -14.50 -8.21
C GLU A 48 6.71 -15.34 -6.94
N TYR A 49 5.60 -16.07 -6.80
CA TYR A 49 5.30 -16.88 -5.62
C TYR A 49 6.24 -18.07 -5.48
N GLU A 50 6.48 -18.81 -6.55
CA GLU A 50 7.36 -19.99 -6.57
C GLU A 50 8.84 -19.61 -6.49
N ARG A 51 9.26 -18.60 -7.28
CA ARG A 51 10.67 -18.16 -7.27
C ARG A 51 11.07 -17.68 -5.88
N LEU A 52 10.28 -16.82 -5.25
CA LEU A 52 10.63 -16.23 -3.95
C LEU A 52 10.18 -17.10 -2.76
N GLY A 53 9.40 -18.15 -3.03
CA GLY A 53 8.76 -18.93 -1.97
C GLY A 53 7.94 -18.03 -1.06
N TYR A 54 7.14 -17.13 -1.63
CA TYR A 54 6.38 -16.18 -0.84
C TYR A 54 5.37 -16.92 0.03
N LYS A 55 5.53 -16.88 1.36
CA LYS A 55 4.53 -17.38 2.29
C LYS A 55 3.69 -16.21 2.78
N ALA A 56 2.43 -16.23 2.37
CA ALA A 56 1.45 -15.26 2.84
C ALA A 56 1.36 -15.28 4.38
N PRO A 57 1.14 -14.12 5.01
CA PRO A 57 1.03 -14.01 6.46
C PRO A 57 -0.06 -14.87 7.12
N ARG A 58 -1.05 -15.28 6.33
CA ARG A 58 -2.17 -16.13 6.70
C ARG A 58 -2.40 -17.20 5.63
N PRO A 59 -3.09 -18.31 5.93
CA PRO A 59 -3.57 -19.23 4.90
C PRO A 59 -4.48 -18.46 3.93
N ILE A 60 -4.15 -18.47 2.65
CA ILE A 60 -4.94 -17.88 1.57
C ILE A 60 -5.56 -19.05 0.82
N LYS A 61 -6.90 -19.14 0.77
CA LYS A 61 -7.60 -20.10 -0.11
C LYS A 61 -7.79 -19.47 -1.48
N GLY A 62 -7.19 -20.02 -2.53
CA GLY A 62 -7.32 -19.50 -3.90
C GLY A 62 -6.44 -18.28 -4.19
N ARG A 63 -6.60 -17.70 -5.39
CA ARG A 63 -5.78 -16.58 -5.87
C ARG A 63 -6.53 -15.26 -5.80
N GLU A 64 -5.91 -14.25 -5.21
CA GLU A 64 -6.43 -12.88 -5.22
C GLU A 64 -6.12 -12.21 -6.57
N LYS A 65 -7.11 -11.56 -7.17
CA LYS A 65 -6.87 -10.69 -8.33
C LYS A 65 -6.00 -9.50 -7.91
N ALA A 66 -4.95 -9.27 -8.68
CA ALA A 66 -4.00 -8.19 -8.45
C ALA A 66 -3.81 -7.32 -9.70
N PHE A 67 -3.52 -6.04 -9.49
CA PHE A 67 -3.24 -5.07 -10.54
C PHE A 67 -1.89 -4.41 -10.28
N VAL A 68 -1.12 -4.15 -11.33
CA VAL A 68 0.24 -3.61 -11.21
C VAL A 68 0.47 -2.38 -12.06
N PHE A 69 1.28 -1.45 -11.56
CA PHE A 69 1.76 -0.28 -12.28
C PHE A 69 3.23 -0.05 -11.93
N THR A 70 4.10 0.07 -12.93
CA THR A 70 5.55 0.22 -12.75
C THR A 70 6.01 1.56 -13.33
N ALA A 71 6.79 2.31 -12.56
CA ALA A 71 7.46 3.53 -12.99
C ALA A 71 8.66 3.83 -12.09
N ASN A 72 9.70 4.47 -12.62
CA ASN A 72 10.88 4.93 -11.88
C ASN A 72 11.48 3.85 -10.96
N GLY A 73 11.64 2.62 -11.48
CA GLY A 73 12.22 1.48 -10.76
C GLY A 73 11.38 0.95 -9.59
N LEU A 74 10.12 1.36 -9.47
CA LEU A 74 9.19 0.95 -8.43
C LEU A 74 7.90 0.39 -9.04
N THR A 75 7.28 -0.57 -8.35
CA THR A 75 6.00 -1.14 -8.75
C THR A 75 4.96 -0.96 -7.65
N VAL A 76 3.79 -0.46 -8.02
CA VAL A 76 2.60 -0.44 -7.18
C VAL A 76 1.79 -1.70 -7.49
N ILE A 77 1.44 -2.49 -6.47
CA ILE A 77 0.59 -3.67 -6.62
C ILE A 77 -0.67 -3.47 -5.77
N VAL A 78 -1.83 -3.63 -6.40
CA VAL A 78 -3.15 -3.56 -5.77
C VAL A 78 -3.70 -4.98 -5.68
N TYR A 79 -3.77 -5.54 -4.48
CA TYR A 79 -4.43 -6.83 -4.22
C TYR A 79 -5.88 -6.58 -3.81
N THR A 80 -6.81 -7.19 -4.54
CA THR A 80 -8.22 -7.24 -4.19
C THR A 80 -8.51 -8.51 -3.37
N THR A 81 -9.70 -8.60 -2.78
CA THR A 81 -10.17 -9.83 -2.13
C THR A 81 -11.08 -10.66 -3.03
N PHE A 82 -11.05 -10.42 -4.35
CA PHE A 82 -11.82 -11.19 -5.33
C PHE A 82 -11.09 -12.49 -5.63
N ASP A 83 -11.75 -13.62 -5.36
CA ASP A 83 -11.26 -14.95 -5.69
C ASP A 83 -11.67 -15.28 -7.12
N GLU A 84 -10.66 -15.36 -7.97
CA GLU A 84 -10.86 -15.63 -9.39
C GLU A 84 -11.34 -17.04 -9.68
N LYS A 85 -10.93 -18.03 -8.89
CA LYS A 85 -11.31 -19.42 -9.16
C LYS A 85 -12.82 -19.60 -9.01
N ASN A 86 -13.36 -19.00 -7.96
CA ASN A 86 -14.76 -19.12 -7.58
C ASN A 86 -15.62 -17.93 -8.07
N TRP A 87 -15.01 -16.98 -8.79
CA TRP A 87 -15.66 -15.74 -9.27
C TRP A 87 -16.46 -14.99 -8.19
N CYS A 88 -15.93 -14.95 -6.97
CA CYS A 88 -16.64 -14.38 -5.83
C CYS A 88 -15.73 -13.55 -4.92
N TRP A 89 -16.34 -12.65 -4.15
CA TRP A 89 -15.63 -11.96 -3.09
C TRP A 89 -15.46 -12.88 -1.90
N ARG A 90 -14.24 -12.96 -1.38
CA ARG A 90 -13.96 -13.71 -0.15
C ARG A 90 -14.76 -13.18 1.03
N GLU A 91 -15.03 -14.08 1.98
CA GLU A 91 -15.83 -13.80 3.17
C GLU A 91 -15.37 -12.54 3.93
N LYS A 92 -16.34 -11.83 4.50
CA LYS A 92 -16.06 -10.61 5.25
C LYS A 92 -15.28 -10.97 6.52
N GLY A 93 -14.12 -10.33 6.71
CA GLY A 93 -13.30 -10.51 7.91
C GLY A 93 -12.21 -11.57 7.78
N THR A 94 -12.32 -12.48 6.80
CA THR A 94 -11.25 -13.44 6.48
C THR A 94 -10.17 -12.80 5.62
N ASP A 95 -10.54 -11.82 4.77
CA ASP A 95 -9.64 -11.19 3.82
C ASP A 95 -9.53 -9.64 3.93
N GLN A 96 -8.45 -9.07 3.39
CA GLN A 96 -8.11 -7.63 3.43
C GLN A 96 -7.50 -7.25 2.09
N MET A 97 -7.91 -6.11 1.53
CA MET A 97 -7.30 -5.60 0.31
C MET A 97 -5.99 -4.88 0.64
N TRP A 98 -5.08 -4.78 -0.33
CA TRP A 98 -3.78 -4.16 -0.14
C TRP A 98 -3.41 -3.27 -1.33
N VAL A 99 -2.75 -2.16 -1.03
CA VAL A 99 -1.99 -1.41 -2.05
C VAL A 99 -0.56 -1.31 -1.55
N ILE A 100 0.36 -2.01 -2.21
CA ILE A 100 1.77 -2.09 -1.85
C ILE A 100 2.65 -1.35 -2.85
N ILE A 101 3.79 -0.84 -2.38
CA ILE A 101 4.90 -0.40 -3.23
C ILE A 101 6.06 -1.36 -3.02
N VAL A 102 6.61 -1.87 -4.11
CA VAL A 102 7.78 -2.77 -4.13
C VAL A 102 8.91 -2.14 -4.96
N LYS A 103 10.16 -2.44 -4.58
CA LYS A 103 11.37 -2.17 -5.37
C LYS A 103 12.05 -3.52 -5.58
N GLY A 104 12.04 -4.05 -6.80
CA GLY A 104 12.37 -5.45 -7.03
C GLY A 104 11.50 -6.36 -6.15
N ASP A 105 12.13 -7.24 -5.39
CA ASP A 105 11.45 -8.21 -4.52
C ASP A 105 11.20 -7.70 -3.08
N LEU A 106 11.56 -6.43 -2.78
CA LEU A 106 11.41 -5.89 -1.43
C LEU A 106 10.10 -5.13 -1.24
N LEU A 107 9.22 -5.69 -0.40
CA LEU A 107 7.99 -5.03 0.03
C LEU A 107 8.29 -3.82 0.92
N LYS A 108 7.94 -2.61 0.46
CA LYS A 108 8.26 -1.38 1.20
C LYS A 108 7.09 -0.88 2.06
N PHE A 109 5.83 -1.01 1.66
CA PHE A 109 4.71 -0.46 2.45
C PHE A 109 3.34 -1.02 2.07
N SER A 110 2.49 -1.34 3.05
CA SER A 110 1.03 -1.17 2.92
C SER A 110 0.32 -1.22 4.27
N ASN A 111 -0.81 -0.53 4.37
CA ASN A 111 -1.79 -0.81 5.41
C ASN A 111 -2.94 -1.57 4.76
N PRO A 112 -3.38 -2.69 5.33
CA PRO A 112 -4.51 -3.39 4.77
C PRO A 112 -5.76 -2.52 4.85
N ILE A 113 -6.58 -2.64 3.83
CA ILE A 113 -7.88 -2.01 3.72
C ILE A 113 -8.91 -3.07 4.10
N LYS A 114 -9.56 -2.88 5.25
CA LYS A 114 -10.63 -3.76 5.72
C LYS A 114 -11.86 -3.59 4.82
N ARG A 115 -12.58 -4.69 4.57
CA ARG A 115 -13.86 -4.65 3.86
C ARG A 115 -14.90 -3.85 4.65
N THR A 116 -15.15 -2.63 4.19
CA THR A 116 -16.15 -1.68 4.71
C THR A 116 -16.95 -1.13 3.53
N LYS A 117 -18.05 -0.41 3.76
CA LYS A 117 -18.84 0.17 2.65
C LYS A 117 -18.03 1.05 1.69
N TYR A 118 -16.95 1.68 2.17
CA TYR A 118 -16.09 2.57 1.38
C TYR A 118 -14.72 1.98 1.05
N CYS A 119 -14.49 0.68 1.25
CA CYS A 119 -13.14 0.12 1.08
C CYS A 119 -12.65 0.16 -0.36
N HIS A 120 -13.56 0.14 -1.34
CA HIS A 120 -13.23 0.25 -2.75
C HIS A 120 -12.74 1.65 -3.14
N GLU A 121 -13.42 2.71 -2.67
CA GLU A 121 -12.94 4.08 -2.80
C GLU A 121 -11.55 4.21 -2.20
N TYR A 122 -11.34 3.63 -1.01
CA TYR A 122 -10.01 3.65 -0.39
C TYR A 122 -8.99 2.88 -1.22
N LEU A 123 -9.35 1.74 -1.81
CA LEU A 123 -8.48 0.97 -2.68
C LEU A 123 -8.02 1.81 -3.88
N ILE A 124 -8.97 2.42 -4.58
CA ILE A 124 -8.74 3.27 -5.76
C ILE A 124 -7.92 4.53 -5.38
N ASP A 125 -8.30 5.22 -4.29
CA ASP A 125 -7.59 6.40 -3.82
C ASP A 125 -6.14 6.06 -3.43
N TYR A 126 -5.93 4.96 -2.68
CA TYR A 126 -4.58 4.54 -2.33
C TYR A 126 -3.77 4.09 -3.56
N ALA A 127 -4.38 3.43 -4.54
CA ALA A 127 -3.74 3.07 -5.80
C ALA A 127 -3.29 4.33 -6.56
N ALA A 128 -4.19 5.31 -6.72
CA ALA A 128 -3.91 6.58 -7.38
C ALA A 128 -2.82 7.38 -6.65
N ILE A 129 -2.87 7.44 -5.31
CA ILE A 129 -1.87 8.13 -4.50
C ILE A 129 -0.50 7.45 -4.62
N ASN A 130 -0.45 6.12 -4.54
CA ASN A 130 0.83 5.40 -4.65
C ASN A 130 1.39 5.49 -6.07
N LYS A 131 0.55 5.42 -7.11
CA LYS A 131 0.96 5.72 -8.50
C LYS A 131 1.62 7.10 -8.59
N LYS A 132 0.97 8.14 -8.05
CA LYS A 132 1.53 9.50 -8.04
C LYS A 132 2.85 9.61 -7.27
N ARG A 133 2.98 8.92 -6.12
CA ARG A 133 4.23 8.88 -5.35
C ARG A 133 5.40 8.33 -6.17
N ILE A 134 5.19 7.23 -6.90
CA ILE A 134 6.28 6.62 -7.68
C ILE A 134 6.56 7.38 -8.98
N LEU A 135 5.55 7.98 -9.61
CA LEU A 135 5.73 8.88 -10.76
C LEU A 135 6.52 10.13 -10.37
N ASN A 136 6.25 10.69 -9.19
CA ASN A 136 6.93 11.86 -8.65
C ASN A 136 8.07 11.47 -7.71
N ARG A 137 8.77 10.36 -7.98
CA ARG A 137 9.93 9.93 -7.19
C ARG A 137 10.97 11.06 -7.20
N PRO A 138 11.35 11.62 -6.03
CA PRO A 138 12.27 12.75 -6.01
C PRO A 138 13.69 12.29 -6.32
N LEU A 139 14.43 13.14 -7.04
CA LEU A 139 15.88 13.04 -7.15
C LEU A 139 16.56 13.71 -5.95
N CYS A 140 17.74 13.23 -5.60
CA CYS A 140 18.58 13.91 -4.64
C CYS A 140 19.08 15.23 -5.23
N PRO A 141 18.92 16.39 -4.55
CA PRO A 141 19.35 17.67 -5.10
C PRO A 141 20.87 17.83 -5.20
N LYS A 142 21.66 16.90 -4.65
CA LYS A 142 23.13 16.96 -4.68
C LYS A 142 23.75 15.99 -5.67
N CYS A 143 23.37 14.71 -5.62
CA CYS A 143 23.94 13.69 -6.49
C CYS A 143 23.04 13.32 -7.67
N HIS A 144 21.85 13.92 -7.77
CA HIS A 144 20.82 13.63 -8.78
C HIS A 144 20.35 12.18 -8.84
N ASP A 145 20.84 11.33 -7.93
CA ASP A 145 20.38 9.95 -7.78
C ASP A 145 18.94 9.89 -7.28
N ASP A 146 18.27 8.87 -7.76
CA ASP A 146 16.88 8.54 -7.53
C ASP A 146 16.63 8.18 -6.05
N MET A 147 15.90 9.00 -5.28
CA MET A 147 15.78 8.78 -3.83
C MET A 147 15.05 7.46 -3.50
N GLU A 148 15.41 6.82 -2.40
CA GLU A 148 14.82 5.56 -1.97
C GLU A 148 13.77 5.73 -0.89
N ILE A 149 12.83 4.78 -0.82
CA ILE A 149 11.88 4.67 0.29
C ILE A 149 12.64 4.22 1.54
N LYS A 150 12.77 5.11 2.51
CA LYS A 150 13.36 4.83 3.82
C LYS A 150 12.27 4.75 4.89
N ILE A 151 12.55 3.98 5.94
CA ILE A 151 11.64 3.75 7.06
C ILE A 151 12.32 4.27 8.33
N ARG A 152 11.57 4.99 9.17
CA ARG A 152 11.97 5.37 10.52
C ARG A 152 11.01 4.72 11.51
N SER A 153 11.55 3.95 12.46
CA SER A 153 10.79 3.39 13.56
C SER A 153 10.74 4.38 14.73
N HIS A 154 9.56 4.56 15.31
CA HIS A 154 9.34 5.33 16.53
C HIS A 154 8.90 4.36 17.62
N ARG A 155 9.57 4.39 18.76
CA ARG A 155 9.24 3.57 19.93
C ARG A 155 8.32 4.37 20.85
N HIS A 156 7.33 3.71 21.42
CA HIS A 156 6.34 4.26 22.33
C HIS A 156 6.18 3.28 23.47
N GLU A 157 6.12 3.74 24.71
CA GLU A 157 5.81 2.87 25.85
C GLU A 157 4.34 3.01 26.24
N VAL A 158 3.68 1.87 26.45
CA VAL A 158 2.28 1.77 26.89
C VAL A 158 2.18 0.66 27.92
N ASN A 159 1.93 1.00 29.18
CA ASN A 159 1.83 0.06 30.31
C ASN A 159 3.03 -0.90 30.39
N GLY A 160 4.26 -0.36 30.39
CA GLY A 160 5.51 -1.14 30.43
C GLY A 160 5.83 -1.95 29.17
N LYS A 161 5.04 -1.80 28.08
CA LYS A 161 5.25 -2.52 26.81
C LYS A 161 5.72 -1.57 25.70
N ILE A 162 6.85 -1.89 25.09
CA ILE A 162 7.40 -1.13 23.95
C ILE A 162 6.61 -1.45 22.68
N CYS A 163 5.94 -0.43 22.14
CA CYS A 163 5.22 -0.45 20.88
C CYS A 163 6.01 0.28 19.78
N LYS A 164 6.08 -0.28 18.56
CA LYS A 164 6.75 0.36 17.42
C LYS A 164 5.76 0.90 16.39
N THR A 165 5.94 2.16 16.00
CA THR A 165 5.27 2.76 14.84
C THR A 165 6.29 3.17 13.79
N TYR A 166 5.87 3.39 12.55
CA TYR A 166 6.81 3.60 11.45
C TYR A 166 6.33 4.75 10.58
N SER A 167 7.26 5.62 10.22
CA SER A 167 7.05 6.65 9.20
C SER A 167 7.94 6.35 8.00
N TYR A 168 7.40 6.61 6.83
CA TYR A 168 8.10 6.49 5.56
C TYR A 168 8.56 7.88 5.13
N TYR A 169 9.63 7.94 4.35
CA TYR A 169 10.14 9.16 3.75
C TYR A 169 11.02 8.79 2.55
N TRP A 170 11.23 9.74 1.64
CA TRP A 170 12.23 9.59 0.58
C TRP A 170 13.58 10.02 1.12
N GLY A 171 14.63 9.23 0.89
CA GLY A 171 15.98 9.57 1.31
C GLY A 171 17.01 9.17 0.28
N CYS A 172 18.04 9.99 0.13
CA CYS A 172 19.18 9.66 -0.72
C CYS A 172 19.80 8.30 -0.32
N PRO A 173 20.11 7.41 -1.27
CA PRO A 173 20.85 6.19 -0.99
C PRO A 173 22.29 6.45 -0.52
N ASN A 174 22.98 7.44 -1.09
CA ASN A 174 24.44 7.62 -1.00
C ASN A 174 24.93 8.44 0.21
N LYS A 175 24.35 8.22 1.40
CA LYS A 175 24.52 9.09 2.58
C LYS A 175 25.96 9.37 3.03
N LYS A 176 26.87 8.39 2.95
CA LYS A 176 28.20 8.50 3.55
C LYS A 176 29.25 9.08 2.59
N ASN A 177 29.17 8.76 1.31
CA ASN A 177 30.27 9.03 0.38
C ASN A 177 30.09 10.33 -0.41
N ARG A 178 28.85 10.82 -0.60
CA ARG A 178 28.56 11.98 -1.47
C ARG A 178 28.02 13.22 -0.73
N HIS A 179 27.72 13.13 0.58
CA HIS A 179 27.06 14.21 1.33
C HIS A 179 27.73 14.51 2.69
N PRO A 180 28.93 15.13 2.70
CA PRO A 180 29.58 15.59 3.93
C PRO A 180 28.68 16.48 4.80
N ASN A 181 27.85 17.33 4.16
CA ASN A 181 27.03 18.34 4.87
C ASN A 181 25.60 17.87 5.22
N GLY A 182 25.33 16.55 5.21
CA GLY A 182 24.12 16.01 5.82
C GLY A 182 23.19 15.19 4.91
N ARG A 183 22.02 14.85 5.46
CA ARG A 183 21.09 13.86 4.88
C ARG A 183 19.98 14.56 4.08
N PHE A 184 19.96 14.33 2.77
CA PHE A 184 18.85 14.77 1.93
C PHE A 184 17.67 13.82 2.07
N SER A 185 16.53 14.37 2.45
CA SER A 185 15.27 13.65 2.55
C SER A 185 14.09 14.52 2.11
N LYS A 186 13.02 13.86 1.65
CA LYS A 186 11.74 14.51 1.34
C LYS A 186 10.61 13.75 2.04
N SER A 187 9.51 14.46 2.30
CA SER A 187 8.28 13.88 2.86
C SER A 187 7.79 12.69 2.01
N TRP A 188 7.20 11.68 2.63
CA TRP A 188 6.57 10.56 1.91
C TRP A 188 5.45 10.97 0.95
N ASP A 189 4.87 12.15 1.18
CA ASP A 189 3.81 12.73 0.35
C ASP A 189 4.35 13.76 -0.65
N TYR A 190 5.65 13.72 -0.95
CA TYR A 190 6.26 14.56 -1.98
C TYR A 190 5.55 14.39 -3.33
N GLY A 191 5.34 15.49 -4.03
CA GLY A 191 4.66 15.52 -5.34
C GLY A 191 3.16 15.17 -5.31
N LEU A 192 2.54 15.01 -4.13
CA LEU A 192 1.09 14.82 -4.04
C LEU A 192 0.36 16.17 -4.11
N SER A 193 -0.81 16.19 -4.76
CA SER A 193 -1.71 17.34 -4.70
C SER A 193 -2.29 17.52 -3.31
N ASP A 194 -2.76 18.72 -2.96
CA ASP A 194 -3.27 19.00 -1.62
C ASP A 194 -4.51 18.17 -1.28
N LYS A 195 -5.34 17.87 -2.28
CA LYS A 195 -6.45 16.92 -2.12
C LYS A 195 -5.94 15.53 -1.68
N ALA A 196 -4.93 14.99 -2.35
CA ALA A 196 -4.35 13.70 -2.02
C ALA A 196 -3.66 13.72 -0.64
N LYS A 197 -2.93 14.79 -0.33
CA LYS A 197 -2.35 15.00 1.00
C LYS A 197 -3.43 15.05 2.07
N ASN A 198 -4.56 15.73 1.82
CA ASN A 198 -5.66 15.83 2.77
C ASN A 198 -6.31 14.48 3.04
N PHE A 199 -6.55 13.67 2.00
CA PHE A 199 -7.03 12.29 2.17
C PHE A 199 -6.12 11.49 3.10
N VAL A 200 -4.82 11.48 2.81
CA VAL A 200 -3.83 10.72 3.62
C VAL A 200 -3.76 11.27 5.04
N ARG A 201 -3.78 12.60 5.21
CA ARG A 201 -3.76 13.29 6.50
C ARG A 201 -4.96 12.91 7.36
N THR A 202 -6.17 12.92 6.80
CA THR A 202 -7.39 12.51 7.50
C THR A 202 -7.29 11.07 7.99
N LYS A 203 -6.79 10.14 7.15
CA LYS A 203 -6.56 8.75 7.55
C LYS A 203 -5.49 8.61 8.63
N ARG A 204 -4.40 9.39 8.56
CA ARG A 204 -3.36 9.43 9.60
C ARG A 204 -3.90 9.97 10.93
N LYS A 205 -4.67 11.05 10.93
CA LYS A 205 -5.35 11.61 12.11
C LYS A 205 -6.30 10.59 12.74
N SER A 206 -7.11 9.90 11.94
CA SER A 206 -7.99 8.83 12.44
C SER A 206 -7.21 7.70 13.12
N ARG A 207 -6.10 7.25 12.53
CA ARG A 207 -5.21 6.25 13.15
C ARG A 207 -4.54 6.77 14.42
N GLU A 208 -4.20 8.04 14.46
CA GLU A 208 -3.66 8.68 15.65
C GLU A 208 -4.68 8.76 16.78
N ARG A 209 -5.93 9.15 16.50
CA ARG A 209 -7.02 9.11 17.49
C ARG A 209 -7.26 7.70 18.00
N TYR A 210 -7.34 6.72 17.10
CA TYR A 210 -7.46 5.30 17.48
C TYR A 210 -6.30 4.85 18.37
N ARG A 211 -5.08 5.33 18.07
CA ARG A 211 -3.94 5.12 18.95
C ARG A 211 -4.18 5.78 20.30
N ARG A 212 -4.35 7.10 20.38
CA ARG A 212 -4.59 7.77 21.68
C ARG A 212 -5.67 7.06 22.53
N LYS A 213 -6.78 6.64 21.91
CA LYS A 213 -7.82 5.81 22.55
C LYS A 213 -7.28 4.54 23.19
N GLN A 214 -6.54 3.67 22.46
CA GLN A 214 -6.06 2.44 23.12
C GLN A 214 -4.96 2.69 24.17
N LYS A 215 -4.27 3.84 24.12
CA LYS A 215 -3.25 4.21 25.14
C LYS A 215 -3.96 4.47 26.45
N MET A 216 -5.04 5.25 26.39
CA MET A 216 -5.91 5.52 27.52
C MET A 216 -6.55 4.23 28.06
N GLU A 217 -6.91 3.29 27.18
CA GLU A 217 -7.42 1.97 27.58
C GLU A 217 -6.32 0.96 28.02
N GLY A 218 -5.04 1.37 28.09
CA GLY A 218 -3.94 0.48 28.48
C GLY A 218 -3.65 -0.68 27.50
N LYS A 219 -4.22 -0.63 26.30
CA LYS A 219 -4.09 -1.69 25.29
C LYS A 219 -2.89 -1.41 24.38
N PRO A 220 -1.94 -2.35 24.24
CA PRO A 220 -0.76 -2.15 23.40
C PRO A 220 -1.15 -2.03 21.92
N PHE A 221 -0.60 -1.03 21.24
CA PHE A 221 -0.78 -0.88 19.80
C PHE A 221 0.09 -1.85 19.03
N GLY A 222 -0.42 -2.32 17.88
CA GLY A 222 0.41 -3.08 16.95
C GLY A 222 0.41 -4.59 17.21
N ARG A 223 -0.25 -5.12 18.24
CA ARG A 223 -0.49 -6.57 18.38
C ARG A 223 -1.04 -7.19 17.11
N ALA A 224 -2.01 -6.54 16.47
CA ALA A 224 -2.56 -7.02 15.21
C ALA A 224 -1.58 -6.94 14.04
N ARG A 225 -0.56 -6.07 14.07
CA ARG A 225 0.51 -5.98 13.07
C ARG A 225 1.59 -7.03 13.32
N GLU A 226 1.99 -7.22 14.56
CA GLU A 226 2.91 -8.29 15.00
C GLU A 226 2.31 -9.66 14.69
N ARG A 227 1.03 -9.87 15.05
CA ARG A 227 0.26 -11.09 14.71
C ARG A 227 0.04 -11.26 13.22
N ARG A 228 -0.11 -10.16 12.47
CA ARG A 228 -0.39 -10.23 11.03
C ARG A 228 0.74 -10.88 10.24
N LYS A 229 1.96 -11.07 10.78
CA LYS A 229 3.16 -11.56 10.06
C LYS A 229 3.41 -10.74 8.79
N LEU A 230 4.67 -10.61 8.36
CA LEU A 230 4.95 -10.06 7.03
C LEU A 230 4.87 -11.20 6.02
N TRP A 231 4.66 -10.89 4.74
CA TRP A 231 4.97 -11.85 3.68
C TRP A 231 6.41 -12.32 3.90
N LYS A 232 6.60 -13.63 4.06
CA LYS A 232 7.92 -14.22 4.24
C LYS A 232 8.42 -14.66 2.88
N ILE A 233 9.65 -14.27 2.53
CA ILE A 233 10.38 -14.86 1.42
C ILE A 233 11.06 -16.10 1.99
N THR A 234 10.69 -17.30 1.55
CA THR A 234 11.36 -18.53 2.03
C THR A 234 12.57 -18.91 1.19
N ARG A 235 12.77 -18.25 0.04
CA ARG A 235 13.92 -18.42 -0.86
C ARG A 235 14.64 -17.08 -1.10
N PRO A 236 15.27 -16.48 -0.08
CA PRO A 236 15.91 -15.16 -0.19
C PRO A 236 17.06 -15.11 -1.21
N GLU A 237 17.70 -16.23 -1.49
CA GLU A 237 18.73 -16.40 -2.53
C GLU A 237 18.23 -16.04 -3.93
N ASN A 238 16.93 -16.17 -4.17
CA ASN A 238 16.32 -15.85 -5.46
C ASN A 238 15.94 -14.37 -5.60
N ILE A 239 16.22 -13.52 -4.61
CA ILE A 239 15.99 -12.07 -4.69
C ILE A 239 16.94 -11.48 -5.74
N LYS A 240 16.37 -10.86 -6.78
CA LYS A 240 17.18 -10.16 -7.78
C LYS A 240 17.82 -8.94 -7.12
N LYS A 241 19.16 -8.89 -7.13
CA LYS A 241 19.96 -7.77 -6.61
C LYS A 241 19.82 -6.53 -7.49
#